data_AF-A0A6M0QRS5-F1
#
_entry.id   AF-A0A6M0QRS5-F1
#
_cell.length_a   1.000
_cell.length_b   1.000
_cell.length_c   1.000
_cell.angle_alpha   90.00
_cell.angle_beta   90.00
_cell.angle_gamma   90.00
#
_symmetry.space_group_name_H-M   'P 1'
#
loop_
_entity.id
_entity.type
_entity.pdbx_description
1 polymer ?
#
loop_
_entity_poly.entity_id
_entity_poly.type
_entity_poly.pdbx_seq_one_letter_code
_entity_poly.pdbx_strand_id
1 'polypeptide(L)' 'MTFLRTFFPRRQSRREAELAYLAQSVSLYDLERREREVDLGKFAGY' A
#
# COMPACT_ATOMS: atom_id res chain seq x y z
N MET A 1 -18.64 -9.25 26.50
CA MET A 1 -17.83 -8.04 26.33
C MET A 1 -16.52 -8.42 25.66
N THR A 2 -16.53 -8.43 24.34
CA THR A 2 -15.57 -9.15 23.48
C THR A 2 -14.34 -8.28 23.21
N PHE A 3 -13.38 -8.27 24.13
CA PHE A 3 -12.18 -7.42 24.09
C PHE A 3 -10.93 -8.10 23.49
N LEU A 4 -11.08 -9.02 22.55
CA LEU A 4 -9.93 -9.76 21.96
C LEU A 4 -9.72 -9.53 20.45
N ARG A 5 -10.36 -8.51 19.85
CA ARG A 5 -10.23 -8.22 18.40
C ARG A 5 -8.99 -7.37 18.04
N THR A 6 -8.09 -7.08 18.98
CA THR A 6 -7.05 -6.04 18.79
C THR A 6 -5.66 -6.58 18.46
N PHE A 7 -5.44 -7.90 18.45
CA PHE A 7 -4.07 -8.46 18.39
C PHE A 7 -3.63 -9.01 17.03
N PHE A 8 -4.49 -9.01 16.02
CA PHE A 8 -4.06 -9.27 14.66
C PHE A 8 -4.01 -7.94 13.93
N PRO A 9 -2.83 -7.28 13.77
CA PRO A 9 -2.71 -6.31 12.71
C PRO A 9 -3.11 -7.08 11.45
N ARG A 10 -4.23 -6.70 10.83
CA ARG A 10 -4.54 -7.17 9.48
C ARG A 10 -3.26 -6.91 8.70
N ARG A 11 -2.55 -7.97 8.33
CA ARG A 11 -1.37 -7.85 7.48
C ARG A 11 -1.89 -7.11 6.27
N GLN A 12 -1.55 -5.82 6.19
CA GLN A 12 -1.97 -4.98 5.09
C GLN A 12 -1.55 -5.76 3.85
N SER A 13 -2.48 -6.07 2.97
CA SER A 13 -2.10 -6.87 1.81
C SER A 13 -1.13 -6.04 0.97
N ARG A 14 -0.23 -6.69 0.21
CA ARG A 14 0.65 -5.99 -0.73
C ARG A 14 -0.14 -4.97 -1.58
N ARG A 15 -1.33 -5.38 -2.03
CA ARG A 15 -2.26 -4.54 -2.79
C ARG A 15 -2.75 -3.31 -2.01
N GLU A 16 -3.04 -3.44 -0.72
CA GLU A 16 -3.41 -2.29 0.12
C GLU A 16 -2.25 -1.33 0.34
N ALA A 17 -1.01 -1.84 0.39
CA ALA A 17 0.19 -1.00 0.48
C ALA A 17 0.46 -0.25 -0.83
N GLU A 18 0.32 -0.93 -1.98
CA GLU A 18 0.39 -0.32 -3.31
C GLU A 18 -0.67 0.77 -3.47
N LEU A 19 -1.93 0.51 -3.12
CA LEU A 19 -3.00 1.50 -3.21
C LEU A 19 -2.77 2.71 -2.29
N ALA A 20 -2.33 2.48 -1.05
CA ALA A 20 -1.99 3.58 -0.15
C ALA A 20 -0.80 4.40 -0.65
N TYR A 21 0.13 3.77 -1.36
CA TYR A 21 1.27 4.43 -1.96
C TYR A 21 0.88 5.28 -3.17
N LEU A 22 0.00 4.77 -4.04
CA LEU A 22 -0.55 5.50 -5.18
C LEU A 22 -1.44 6.66 -4.72
N ALA A 23 -2.27 6.46 -3.68
CA ALA A 23 -3.16 7.50 -3.14
C ALA A 23 -2.44 8.72 -2.56
N GLN A 24 -1.14 8.62 -2.27
CA GLN A 24 -0.30 9.73 -1.84
C GLN A 24 0.20 10.61 -3.01
N SER A 25 -0.18 10.31 -4.24
CA SER A 25 0.18 11.12 -5.40
C SER A 25 -0.43 12.51 -5.33
N VAL A 26 0.39 13.55 -5.51
CA VAL A 26 -0.07 14.96 -5.49
C VAL A 26 -0.39 15.51 -6.88
N SER A 27 -0.04 14.78 -7.94
CA SER A 27 -0.31 15.14 -9.33
C SER A 27 -0.36 13.88 -10.20
N LEU A 28 -0.88 14.00 -11.43
CA LEU A 28 -0.89 12.92 -12.42
C LEU A 28 0.53 12.42 -12.75
N TYR A 29 1.50 13.32 -12.86
CA TYR A 29 2.89 12.94 -13.10
C TYR A 29 3.49 12.14 -11.93
N ASP A 30 3.17 12.54 -10.69
CA ASP A 30 3.61 11.79 -9.52
C ASP A 30 2.94 10.41 -9.46
N LEU A 31 1.66 10.31 -9.83
CA LEU A 31 0.95 9.04 -9.93
C LEU A 31 1.63 8.10 -10.93
N GLU A 32 1.86 8.54 -12.17
CA GLU A 32 2.52 7.72 -13.21
C GLU A 32 3.92 7.26 -12.77
N ARG A 33 4.68 8.15 -12.12
CA ARG A 33 5.99 7.79 -11.55
C ARG A 33 5.84 6.69 -10.50
N ARG A 34 4.89 6.84 -9.57
CA ARG A 34 4.65 5.87 -8.50
C ARG A 34 4.17 4.52 -9.04
N GLU A 35 3.33 4.50 -10.07
CA GLU A 35 2.91 3.29 -10.76
C GLU A 35 4.12 2.55 -11.35
N ARG A 36 5.03 3.27 -12.03
CA ARG A 36 6.28 2.67 -12.52
C ARG A 36 7.13 2.10 -11.40
N GLU A 37 7.24 2.79 -10.27
CA GLU A 37 7.99 2.27 -9.13
C GLU A 37 7.36 0.99 -8.55
N VAL A 38 6.02 0.90 -8.52
CA VAL A 38 5.29 -0.33 -8.15
C VAL A 38 5.61 -1.45 -9.14
N ASP A 39 5.52 -1.19 -10.45
CA ASP A 39 5.81 -2.16 -11.51
C ASP A 39 7.27 -2.64 -11.49
N LEU A 40 8.21 -1.76 -11.14
CA LEU A 40 9.63 -2.09 -10.96
C LEU A 40 9.89 -2.94 -9.70
N GLY A 41 8.85 -3.27 -8.92
CA GLY A 41 8.97 -4.16 -7.78
C GLY A 41 9.27 -3.46 -6.46
N LYS A 42 8.89 -2.18 -6.29
CA LYS A 42 9.00 -1.49 -4.99
C LYS A 42 8.38 -2.25 -3.82
N PHE A 43 7.36 -3.07 -4.10
CA PHE A 43 6.66 -3.91 -3.13
C PHE A 43 6.99 -5.41 -3.27
N ALA A 44 8.09 -5.78 -3.93
CA ALA A 44 8.47 -7.18 -4.13
C ALA A 44 8.81 -7.92 -2.80
N GLY A 45 9.14 -7.18 -1.74
CA GLY A 45 9.41 -7.71 -0.40
C GLY A 45 8.24 -7.59 0.59
N TYR A 46 7.05 -7.20 0.11
CA TYR A 46 5.84 -7.02 0.95
C TYR A 46 5.06 -8.33 1.11
#